data_AF-A0AAW0CQL9-F1
#
_entry.id   AF-A0AAW0CQL9-F1
#
_cell.length_a   1.000
_cell.length_b   1.000
_cell.length_c   1.000
_cell.angle_alpha   90.00
_cell.angle_beta   90.00
_cell.angle_gamma   90.00
#
_symmetry.space_group_name_H-M   'P 1'
#
loop_
_entity.id
_entity.type
_entity.pdbx_description
1 polymer ?
#
loop_
_entity_poly.entity_id
_entity_poly.type
_entity_poly.pdbx_seq_one_letter_code
_entity_poly.pdbx_strand_id
1 'polypeptide(L)'
;MSESNRWRTLVVVNPCFQFWRILNTHGVGGWLECLERLVFLSDDDEEERLFFPGLYHVFQNAPKLRSVINNSHFTLIEASLPWSRLTEYQGFGLVPSRDHFHILHRTPNLEQCCLVFQSHYYNMAHGLSLGTPVILRCLKRLTTKWSFYDSGLSAMLRGLRLPALKQLSILGGEYHLFDREFVDLPFLLQSSGCQLEMLELSGSVTNRDGLLEILSSVPTVTYLRLWVMQVPAAIHDIVLVLLNTKEKGRIILPRLNTLEFCLPEPSDFRAVDLAVLTELVRWRWSHLPAESHILRLYIALWTPYVTDERGIRSLPPILETLNEEGLQISIHSCEEGVWER
;
A
#
# COMPACT_ATOMS: atom_id res chain seq x y z
N MET A 1 -24.90 -28.39 -20.74
CA MET A 1 -24.61 -28.08 -19.32
C MET A 1 -23.10 -28.19 -18.97
N SER A 2 -22.15 -28.10 -19.91
CA SER A 2 -20.72 -28.32 -19.61
C SER A 2 -19.82 -27.07 -19.64
N GLU A 3 -20.32 -25.89 -20.01
CA GLU A 3 -19.46 -24.70 -20.21
C GLU A 3 -19.44 -23.71 -19.03
N SER A 4 -20.37 -23.79 -18.07
CA SER A 4 -20.45 -22.87 -16.92
C SER A 4 -19.27 -22.97 -15.95
N ASN A 5 -18.54 -24.09 -15.95
CA ASN A 5 -17.39 -24.30 -15.07
C ASN A 5 -16.10 -23.59 -15.51
N ARG A 6 -16.10 -22.90 -16.66
CA ARG A 6 -14.86 -22.37 -17.26
C ARG A 6 -14.48 -20.98 -16.76
N TRP A 7 -15.45 -20.17 -16.34
CA TRP A 7 -15.25 -18.74 -16.11
C TRP A 7 -14.81 -18.42 -14.67
N ARG A 8 -13.65 -18.90 -14.23
CA ARG A 8 -13.11 -18.54 -12.89
C ARG A 8 -12.60 -17.10 -12.82
N THR A 9 -12.01 -16.63 -13.92
CA THR A 9 -11.53 -15.26 -14.07
C THR A 9 -12.17 -14.66 -15.31
N LEU A 10 -12.72 -13.46 -15.19
CA LEU A 10 -13.19 -12.66 -16.32
C LEU A 10 -12.40 -11.36 -16.36
N VAL A 11 -11.73 -11.11 -17.48
CA VAL A 11 -11.07 -9.84 -17.77
C VAL A 11 -11.90 -9.12 -18.82
N VAL A 12 -12.32 -7.90 -18.48
CA VAL A 12 -13.16 -7.05 -19.32
C VAL A 12 -12.32 -5.85 -19.72
N VAL A 13 -11.99 -5.76 -21.01
CA VAL A 13 -11.13 -4.71 -21.58
C VAL A 13 -11.98 -3.74 -22.39
N ASN A 14 -11.89 -2.45 -22.12
CA ASN A 14 -12.60 -1.38 -22.84
C ASN A 14 -14.08 -1.69 -23.15
N PRO A 15 -14.88 -2.14 -22.17
CA PRO A 15 -16.24 -2.54 -22.46
C PRO A 15 -17.08 -1.33 -22.86
N CYS A 16 -17.57 -1.35 -24.10
CA CYS A 16 -18.53 -0.37 -24.58
C CYS A 16 -19.95 -0.73 -24.14
N PHE A 17 -20.88 0.21 -24.31
CA PHE A 17 -22.30 -0.02 -24.02
C PHE A 17 -22.88 -1.29 -24.69
N GLN A 18 -22.47 -1.57 -25.94
CA GLN A 18 -22.91 -2.75 -26.68
C GLN A 18 -22.48 -4.05 -26.00
N PHE A 19 -21.24 -4.14 -25.51
CA PHE A 19 -20.73 -5.31 -24.80
C PHE A 19 -21.62 -5.63 -23.59
N TRP A 20 -21.88 -4.63 -22.76
CA TRP A 20 -22.72 -4.78 -21.58
C TRP A 20 -24.17 -5.16 -21.91
N ARG A 21 -24.74 -4.54 -22.95
CA ARG A 21 -26.09 -4.87 -23.44
C ARG A 21 -26.19 -6.31 -23.93
N ILE A 22 -25.15 -6.84 -24.59
CA ILE A 22 -25.07 -8.23 -25.03
C ILE A 22 -25.05 -9.16 -23.82
N LEU A 23 -24.20 -8.89 -22.82
CA LEU A 23 -24.15 -9.73 -21.60
C LEU A 23 -25.50 -9.83 -20.89
N ASN A 24 -26.22 -8.71 -20.79
CA ASN A 24 -27.56 -8.67 -20.20
C ASN A 24 -28.60 -9.40 -21.06
N THR A 25 -28.69 -9.07 -22.36
CA THR A 25 -29.69 -9.64 -23.28
C THR A 25 -29.56 -11.17 -23.41
N HIS A 26 -28.33 -11.69 -23.39
CA HIS A 26 -28.08 -13.13 -23.53
C HIS A 26 -28.09 -13.89 -22.19
N GLY A 27 -28.40 -13.23 -21.06
CA GLY A 27 -28.49 -13.90 -19.77
C GLY A 27 -27.15 -14.49 -19.29
N VAL A 28 -26.02 -13.91 -19.70
CA VAL A 28 -24.68 -14.44 -19.40
C VAL A 28 -24.42 -14.52 -17.89
N GLY A 29 -25.11 -13.73 -17.08
CA GLY A 29 -25.05 -13.81 -15.62
C GLY A 29 -25.35 -15.22 -15.08
N GLY A 30 -26.21 -16.00 -15.75
CA GLY A 30 -26.47 -17.40 -15.37
C GLY A 30 -25.29 -18.35 -15.59
N TRP A 31 -24.24 -17.92 -16.29
CA TRP A 31 -23.05 -18.73 -16.58
C TRP A 31 -21.87 -18.39 -15.65
N LEU A 32 -22.04 -17.41 -14.76
CA LEU A 32 -20.98 -16.89 -13.88
C LEU A 32 -20.96 -17.57 -12.51
N GLU A 33 -21.61 -18.72 -12.34
CA GLU A 33 -21.69 -19.47 -11.07
C GLU A 33 -20.31 -19.81 -10.47
N CYS A 34 -19.31 -19.96 -11.34
CA CYS A 34 -17.93 -20.29 -10.99
C CYS A 34 -16.97 -19.09 -11.00
N LEU A 35 -17.46 -17.87 -11.24
CA LEU A 35 -16.63 -16.66 -11.29
C LEU A 35 -16.07 -16.32 -9.92
N GLU A 36 -14.75 -16.22 -9.81
CA GLU A 36 -13.99 -15.94 -8.59
C GLU A 36 -13.28 -14.59 -8.65
N ARG A 37 -12.85 -14.17 -9.85
CA ARG A 37 -12.11 -12.93 -10.08
C ARG A 37 -12.65 -12.15 -11.27
N LEU A 38 -12.88 -10.86 -11.08
CA LEU A 38 -13.32 -9.92 -12.11
C LEU A 38 -12.29 -8.79 -12.25
N VAL A 39 -11.78 -8.59 -13.45
CA VAL A 39 -10.79 -7.55 -13.76
C VAL A 39 -11.37 -6.63 -14.83
N PHE A 40 -11.37 -5.33 -14.56
CA PHE A 40 -11.70 -4.30 -15.53
C PHE A 40 -10.42 -3.60 -15.95
N LEU A 41 -10.16 -3.55 -17.25
CA LEU A 41 -9.03 -2.87 -17.87
C LEU A 41 -9.56 -1.81 -18.84
N SER A 42 -8.90 -0.66 -18.87
CA SER A 42 -9.12 0.40 -19.85
C SER A 42 -7.78 0.69 -20.51
N ASP A 43 -7.79 0.82 -21.83
CA ASP A 43 -6.71 1.52 -22.53
C ASP A 43 -6.92 3.00 -22.19
N ASP A 44 -6.04 3.53 -21.36
CA ASP A 44 -5.99 4.92 -20.95
C ASP A 44 -5.82 5.81 -22.18
N ASP A 45 -6.72 6.79 -22.36
CA ASP A 45 -6.52 8.05 -23.11
C ASP A 45 -7.85 8.79 -23.39
N GLU A 46 -9.01 8.13 -23.27
CA GLU A 46 -10.30 8.77 -23.58
C GLU A 46 -11.13 9.11 -22.32
N GLU A 47 -11.06 10.37 -21.91
CA GLU A 47 -11.79 10.99 -20.79
C GLU A 47 -13.33 10.89 -20.90
N GLU A 48 -13.88 10.47 -22.04
CA GLU A 48 -15.33 10.50 -22.32
C GLU A 48 -16.10 9.21 -21.95
N ARG A 49 -15.52 8.28 -21.18
CA ARG A 49 -16.20 7.01 -20.89
C ARG A 49 -17.23 7.14 -19.77
N LEU A 50 -18.46 7.34 -20.24
CA LEU A 50 -19.72 7.47 -19.53
C LEU A 50 -19.97 6.40 -18.45
N PHE A 51 -20.53 6.89 -17.34
CA PHE A 51 -21.26 6.15 -16.33
C PHE A 51 -22.41 5.35 -16.94
N PHE A 52 -22.47 4.03 -16.71
CA PHE A 52 -23.58 3.17 -17.19
C PHE A 52 -24.28 2.41 -16.05
N PRO A 53 -25.19 3.07 -15.30
CA PRO A 53 -25.91 2.53 -14.14
C PRO A 53 -26.52 1.14 -14.33
N GLY A 54 -27.19 0.91 -15.46
CA GLY A 54 -28.06 -0.25 -15.66
C GLY A 54 -27.34 -1.56 -16.01
N LEU A 55 -26.01 -1.54 -16.14
CA LEU A 55 -25.27 -2.61 -16.81
C LEU A 55 -24.53 -3.57 -15.86
N TYR A 56 -24.54 -3.30 -14.56
CA TYR A 56 -23.78 -4.06 -13.56
C TYR A 56 -24.53 -5.22 -12.90
N HIS A 57 -25.79 -5.49 -13.28
CA HIS A 57 -26.58 -6.59 -12.71
C HIS A 57 -26.11 -7.98 -13.18
N VAL A 58 -25.36 -8.07 -14.28
CA VAL A 58 -24.84 -9.35 -14.82
C VAL A 58 -24.10 -10.16 -13.75
N PHE A 59 -23.35 -9.48 -12.89
CA PHE A 59 -22.45 -10.11 -11.91
C PHE A 59 -23.11 -10.44 -10.58
N GLN A 60 -24.40 -10.10 -10.38
CA GLN A 60 -25.09 -10.41 -9.13
C GLN A 60 -25.20 -11.93 -8.88
N ASN A 61 -25.21 -12.71 -9.97
CA ASN A 61 -25.30 -14.17 -9.98
C ASN A 61 -23.93 -14.86 -9.95
N ALA A 62 -22.87 -14.16 -9.52
CA ALA A 62 -21.52 -14.72 -9.37
C ALA A 62 -21.22 -15.09 -7.89
N PRO A 63 -21.82 -16.13 -7.31
CA PRO A 63 -21.73 -16.43 -5.89
C PRO A 63 -20.31 -16.70 -5.38
N LYS A 64 -19.37 -17.10 -6.24
CA LYS A 64 -17.99 -17.39 -5.84
C LYS A 64 -17.05 -16.19 -5.98
N LEU A 65 -17.57 -15.02 -6.41
CA LEU A 65 -16.76 -13.85 -6.67
C LEU A 65 -16.14 -13.36 -5.35
N ARG A 66 -14.81 -13.32 -5.33
CA ARG A 66 -14.00 -12.95 -4.16
C ARG A 66 -12.99 -11.85 -4.42
N SER A 67 -12.66 -11.59 -5.69
CA SER A 67 -11.66 -10.61 -6.10
C SER A 67 -12.19 -9.71 -7.21
N VAL A 68 -12.08 -8.39 -7.02
CA VAL A 68 -12.43 -7.38 -8.03
C VAL A 68 -11.25 -6.42 -8.20
N ILE A 69 -10.80 -6.27 -9.44
CA ILE A 69 -9.75 -5.34 -9.82
C ILE A 69 -10.33 -4.34 -10.81
N ASN A 70 -10.30 -3.07 -10.46
CA ASN A 70 -10.80 -1.98 -11.27
C ASN A 70 -9.64 -1.10 -11.72
N ASN A 71 -9.00 -1.49 -12.82
CA ASN A 71 -7.94 -0.71 -13.47
C ASN A 71 -8.53 0.17 -14.58
N SER A 72 -9.60 0.89 -14.26
CA SER A 72 -10.41 1.64 -15.21
C SER A 72 -11.20 2.72 -14.49
N HIS A 73 -11.80 3.63 -15.25
CA HIS A 73 -12.72 4.66 -14.76
C HIS A 73 -14.11 4.11 -14.33
N PHE A 74 -14.28 2.80 -14.10
CA PHE A 74 -15.62 2.28 -13.80
C PHE A 74 -16.09 2.71 -12.41
N THR A 75 -17.19 3.44 -12.37
CA THR A 75 -17.91 3.75 -11.14
C THR A 75 -18.65 2.49 -10.66
N LEU A 76 -18.07 1.74 -9.74
CA LEU A 76 -18.69 0.51 -9.22
C LEU A 76 -19.71 0.77 -8.10
N ILE A 77 -19.98 2.02 -7.75
CA ILE A 77 -20.91 2.37 -6.66
C ILE A 77 -22.34 1.86 -6.89
N GLU A 78 -22.77 1.73 -8.14
CA GLU A 78 -24.09 1.19 -8.49
C GLU A 78 -24.02 -0.29 -8.90
N ALA A 79 -22.84 -0.89 -8.86
CA ALA A 79 -22.67 -2.26 -9.28
C ALA A 79 -23.34 -3.23 -8.32
N SER A 80 -24.16 -4.13 -8.88
CA SER A 80 -24.79 -5.23 -8.16
C SER A 80 -23.83 -6.42 -8.11
N LEU A 81 -22.78 -6.28 -7.32
CA LEU A 81 -21.82 -7.34 -7.03
C LEU A 81 -22.17 -8.02 -5.69
N PRO A 82 -21.77 -9.29 -5.49
CA PRO A 82 -21.86 -9.96 -4.19
C PRO A 82 -20.81 -9.39 -3.22
N TRP A 83 -20.91 -8.10 -2.90
CA TRP A 83 -19.91 -7.34 -2.13
C TRP A 83 -19.54 -7.98 -0.80
N SER A 84 -20.50 -8.59 -0.12
CA SER A 84 -20.27 -9.28 1.15
C SER A 84 -19.38 -10.51 1.04
N ARG A 85 -19.06 -10.99 -0.17
CA ARG A 85 -18.19 -12.16 -0.41
C ARG A 85 -16.78 -11.76 -0.87
N LEU A 86 -16.56 -10.49 -1.20
CA LEU A 86 -15.25 -10.04 -1.63
C LEU A 86 -14.25 -10.09 -0.49
N THR A 87 -13.11 -10.71 -0.78
CA THR A 87 -11.93 -10.78 0.09
C THR A 87 -10.79 -9.92 -0.46
N GLU A 88 -10.85 -9.52 -1.72
CA GLU A 88 -9.85 -8.70 -2.38
C GLU A 88 -10.51 -7.62 -3.25
N TYR A 89 -10.03 -6.39 -3.12
CA TYR A 89 -10.41 -5.26 -3.95
C TYR A 89 -9.18 -4.46 -4.31
N GLN A 90 -9.04 -4.16 -5.60
CA GLN A 90 -8.02 -3.24 -6.09
C GLN A 90 -8.71 -2.20 -6.97
N GLY A 91 -8.48 -0.92 -6.68
CA GLY A 91 -9.00 0.18 -7.48
C GLY A 91 -7.87 1.12 -7.84
N PHE A 92 -7.70 1.37 -9.14
CA PHE A 92 -6.61 2.18 -9.65
C PHE A 92 -7.04 3.61 -10.01
N GLY A 93 -6.06 4.45 -10.34
CA GLY A 93 -6.02 5.90 -10.16
C GLY A 93 -7.13 6.77 -10.75
N LEU A 94 -8.02 6.18 -11.54
CA LEU A 94 -9.09 6.85 -12.25
C LEU A 94 -10.46 6.65 -11.62
N VAL A 95 -10.56 5.77 -10.62
CA VAL A 95 -11.76 5.58 -9.81
C VAL A 95 -11.91 6.78 -8.85
N PRO A 96 -13.07 7.44 -8.81
CA PRO A 96 -13.29 8.52 -7.85
C PRO A 96 -13.08 8.05 -6.41
N SER A 97 -12.38 8.83 -5.58
CA SER A 97 -12.09 8.46 -4.19
C SER A 97 -13.35 8.02 -3.43
N ARG A 98 -14.47 8.73 -3.62
CA ARG A 98 -15.79 8.42 -3.04
C ARG A 98 -16.23 6.98 -3.29
N ASP A 99 -15.95 6.43 -4.46
CA ASP A 99 -16.36 5.08 -4.82
C ASP A 99 -15.59 4.04 -4.03
N HIS A 100 -14.28 4.24 -3.82
CA HIS A 100 -13.50 3.36 -2.96
C HIS A 100 -14.16 3.24 -1.58
N PHE A 101 -14.58 4.35 -0.98
CA PHE A 101 -15.28 4.32 0.31
C PHE A 101 -16.58 3.55 0.31
N HIS A 102 -17.43 3.78 -0.70
CA HIS A 102 -18.69 3.05 -0.80
C HIS A 102 -18.44 1.55 -0.99
N ILE A 103 -17.41 1.18 -1.72
CA ILE A 103 -16.99 -0.22 -1.88
C ILE A 103 -16.51 -0.78 -0.54
N LEU A 104 -15.67 -0.07 0.21
CA LEU A 104 -15.25 -0.49 1.55
C LEU A 104 -16.45 -0.71 2.48
N HIS A 105 -17.44 0.18 2.48
CA HIS A 105 -18.66 -0.01 3.28
C HIS A 105 -19.46 -1.27 2.91
N ARG A 106 -19.42 -1.70 1.65
CA ARG A 106 -20.17 -2.86 1.16
C ARG A 106 -19.41 -4.18 1.27
N THR A 107 -18.12 -4.12 1.60
CA THR A 107 -17.19 -5.28 1.60
C THR A 107 -16.69 -5.63 3.00
N PRO A 108 -17.58 -6.03 3.94
CA PRO A 108 -17.20 -6.28 5.32
C PRO A 108 -16.18 -7.42 5.51
N ASN A 109 -16.06 -8.32 4.53
CA ASN A 109 -15.17 -9.49 4.55
C ASN A 109 -13.86 -9.26 3.77
N LEU A 110 -13.56 -8.01 3.40
CA LEU A 110 -12.34 -7.68 2.68
C LEU A 110 -11.10 -8.04 3.51
N GLU A 111 -10.17 -8.79 2.93
CA GLU A 111 -8.90 -9.18 3.56
C GLU A 111 -7.71 -8.39 2.99
N GLN A 112 -7.79 -8.00 1.72
CA GLN A 112 -6.74 -7.31 0.98
C GLN A 112 -7.36 -6.16 0.18
N CYS A 113 -6.75 -4.98 0.29
CA CYS A 113 -7.23 -3.78 -0.38
C CYS A 113 -6.06 -2.98 -0.96
N CYS A 114 -6.14 -2.60 -2.24
CA CYS A 114 -5.23 -1.65 -2.86
C CYS A 114 -6.04 -0.48 -3.44
N LEU A 115 -5.73 0.74 -3.03
CA LEU A 115 -6.42 1.96 -3.45
C LEU A 115 -5.40 2.94 -4.04
N VAL A 116 -5.49 3.23 -5.34
CA VAL A 116 -4.63 4.22 -5.99
C VAL A 116 -5.45 5.45 -6.36
N PHE A 117 -4.91 6.62 -6.06
CA PHE A 117 -5.53 7.91 -6.25
C PHE A 117 -4.63 8.75 -7.17
N GLN A 118 -4.96 8.89 -8.46
CA GLN A 118 -4.10 9.60 -9.43
C GLN A 118 -4.56 11.02 -9.79
N SER A 119 -5.86 11.35 -9.72
CA SER A 119 -6.36 12.62 -10.27
C SER A 119 -7.11 13.52 -9.27
N HIS A 120 -6.87 14.82 -9.40
CA HIS A 120 -7.52 15.91 -8.65
C HIS A 120 -8.95 16.23 -9.16
N TYR A 121 -9.38 15.62 -10.26
CA TYR A 121 -10.64 15.96 -10.93
C TYR A 121 -11.87 15.62 -10.10
N TYR A 122 -11.74 14.71 -9.14
CA TYR A 122 -12.81 14.31 -8.24
C TYR A 122 -12.53 14.82 -6.84
N ASN A 123 -12.60 16.14 -6.66
CA ASN A 123 -12.55 16.77 -5.33
C ASN A 123 -13.38 15.94 -4.33
N MET A 124 -12.76 15.45 -3.26
CA MET A 124 -13.44 14.80 -2.11
C MET A 124 -14.41 15.76 -1.37
N ALA A 125 -14.57 16.98 -1.88
CA ALA A 125 -15.32 18.05 -1.29
C ALA A 125 -16.82 17.70 -1.25
N HIS A 126 -17.31 17.50 -0.02
CA HIS A 126 -18.69 17.69 0.46
C HIS A 126 -19.59 16.46 0.67
N GLY A 127 -19.16 15.23 0.43
CA GLY A 127 -20.07 14.06 0.48
C GLY A 127 -19.86 12.99 1.55
N LEU A 128 -18.64 12.79 2.04
CA LEU A 128 -18.29 11.59 2.81
C LEU A 128 -18.51 11.72 4.33
N SER A 129 -19.46 12.54 4.78
CA SER A 129 -20.04 12.35 6.11
C SER A 129 -20.96 11.12 6.08
N LEU A 130 -20.38 9.92 5.94
CA LEU A 130 -21.14 8.68 6.06
C LEU A 130 -21.63 8.46 7.50
N GLY A 131 -21.26 9.35 8.44
CA GLY A 131 -21.68 9.39 9.85
C GLY A 131 -21.24 8.17 10.66
N THR A 132 -20.86 7.10 9.98
CA THR A 132 -20.64 5.77 10.49
C THR A 132 -19.23 5.37 10.09
N PRO A 133 -18.36 5.06 11.05
CA PRO A 133 -17.05 4.50 10.78
C PRO A 133 -17.14 3.24 9.91
N VAL A 134 -16.24 3.12 8.94
CA VAL A 134 -16.05 1.89 8.15
C VAL A 134 -15.22 0.94 9.00
N ILE A 135 -15.82 -0.17 9.42
CA ILE A 135 -15.13 -1.20 10.21
C ILE A 135 -14.87 -2.43 9.34
N LEU A 136 -13.61 -2.66 8.97
CA LEU A 136 -13.19 -3.82 8.17
C LEU A 136 -12.49 -4.83 9.08
N ARG A 137 -13.29 -5.73 9.67
CA ARG A 137 -12.82 -6.69 10.68
C ARG A 137 -11.88 -7.75 10.13
N CYS A 138 -11.92 -8.00 8.82
CA CYS A 138 -11.13 -9.04 8.18
C CYS A 138 -9.91 -8.47 7.44
N LEU A 139 -9.77 -7.14 7.33
CA LEU A 139 -8.74 -6.54 6.49
C LEU A 139 -7.36 -6.72 7.11
N LYS A 140 -6.53 -7.53 6.46
CA LYS A 140 -5.16 -7.84 6.88
C LYS A 140 -4.13 -6.97 6.17
N ARG A 141 -4.41 -6.55 4.94
CA ARG A 141 -3.49 -5.79 4.09
C ARG A 141 -4.20 -4.59 3.46
N LEU A 142 -3.64 -3.40 3.68
CA LEU A 142 -4.09 -2.16 3.05
C LEU A 142 -2.90 -1.48 2.39
N THR A 143 -3.00 -1.28 1.08
CA THR A 143 -2.09 -0.46 0.30
C THR A 143 -2.86 0.75 -0.21
N THR A 144 -2.33 1.93 0.01
CA THR A 144 -2.85 3.17 -0.58
C THR A 144 -1.73 3.88 -1.33
N LYS A 145 -2.00 4.37 -2.53
CA LYS A 145 -1.03 5.10 -3.36
C LYS A 145 -1.63 6.43 -3.80
N TRP A 146 -0.90 7.52 -3.61
CA TRP A 146 -1.39 8.89 -3.82
C TRP A 146 -0.49 9.64 -4.78
N SER A 147 -1.05 10.17 -5.86
CA SER A 147 -0.33 11.01 -6.83
C SER A 147 -0.73 12.49 -6.76
N PHE A 148 -1.57 12.90 -5.80
CA PHE A 148 -1.96 14.29 -5.57
C PHE A 148 -2.26 14.59 -4.09
N TYR A 149 -2.24 15.87 -3.72
CA TYR A 149 -2.65 16.34 -2.39
C TYR A 149 -4.17 16.36 -2.28
N ASP A 150 -4.74 15.65 -1.30
CA ASP A 150 -6.18 15.68 -1.02
C ASP A 150 -6.49 15.71 0.48
N SER A 151 -7.11 16.81 0.91
CA SER A 151 -7.65 16.96 2.27
C SER A 151 -8.63 15.86 2.68
N GLY A 152 -9.24 15.16 1.71
CA GLY A 152 -10.15 14.05 1.97
C GLY A 152 -9.45 12.79 2.48
N LEU A 153 -8.12 12.63 2.31
CA LEU A 153 -7.37 11.51 2.87
C LEU A 153 -7.45 11.50 4.39
N SER A 154 -7.21 12.65 5.02
CA SER A 154 -7.39 12.83 6.46
C SER A 154 -8.78 12.38 6.93
N ALA A 155 -9.83 12.78 6.21
CA ALA A 155 -11.19 12.35 6.51
C ALA A 155 -11.37 10.83 6.32
N MET A 156 -10.70 10.24 5.31
CA MET A 156 -10.68 8.80 5.08
C MET A 156 -10.15 8.03 6.27
N LEU A 157 -8.91 8.35 6.66
CA LEU A 157 -8.18 7.61 7.69
C LEU A 157 -8.93 7.71 9.01
N ARG A 158 -9.50 8.87 9.34
CA ARG A 158 -10.31 9.05 10.54
C ARG A 158 -11.59 8.21 10.54
N GLY A 159 -12.15 7.93 9.36
CA GLY A 159 -13.36 7.12 9.19
C GLY A 159 -13.13 5.61 9.23
N LEU A 160 -11.89 5.13 9.14
CA LEU A 160 -11.57 3.70 9.06
C LEU A 160 -11.25 3.09 10.43
N ARG A 161 -11.68 1.85 10.64
CA ARG A 161 -11.30 1.00 11.79
C ARG A 161 -10.91 -0.38 11.28
N LEU A 162 -9.64 -0.75 11.47
CA LEU A 162 -9.01 -1.90 10.83
C LEU A 162 -8.39 -2.85 11.87
N PRO A 163 -9.19 -3.51 12.74
CA PRO A 163 -8.67 -4.24 13.89
C PRO A 163 -7.79 -5.46 13.55
N ALA A 164 -7.94 -6.04 12.36
CA ALA A 164 -7.15 -7.19 11.90
C ALA A 164 -5.96 -6.81 11.02
N LEU A 165 -5.66 -5.51 10.88
CA LEU A 165 -4.61 -5.04 9.98
C LEU A 165 -3.23 -5.51 10.44
N LYS A 166 -2.50 -6.15 9.52
CA LYS A 166 -1.14 -6.66 9.71
C LYS A 166 -0.13 -5.94 8.83
N GLN A 167 -0.54 -5.50 7.64
CA GLN A 167 0.34 -4.83 6.69
C GLN A 167 -0.32 -3.55 6.21
N LEU A 168 0.42 -2.45 6.31
CA LEU A 168 -0.01 -1.13 5.86
C LEU A 168 1.06 -0.51 4.99
N SER A 169 0.68 -0.16 3.76
CA SER A 169 1.52 0.56 2.83
C SER A 169 0.84 1.90 2.48
N ILE A 170 1.47 3.01 2.85
CA ILE A 170 1.05 4.36 2.46
C ILE A 170 2.11 4.91 1.52
N LEU A 171 1.75 5.02 0.25
CA LEU A 171 2.67 5.35 -0.83
C LEU A 171 2.31 6.69 -1.46
N GLY A 172 3.25 7.62 -1.55
CA GLY A 172 3.18 8.84 -2.34
C GLY A 172 3.94 8.75 -3.65
N GLY A 173 3.48 9.52 -4.62
CA GLY A 173 4.23 9.85 -5.83
C GLY A 173 5.38 10.82 -5.54
N GLU A 174 6.19 11.05 -6.57
CA GLU A 174 7.51 11.70 -6.49
C GLU A 174 7.50 13.14 -5.96
N TYR A 175 6.37 13.83 -6.04
CA TYR A 175 6.24 15.24 -5.65
C TYR A 175 5.50 15.44 -4.32
N HIS A 176 5.18 14.37 -3.59
CA HIS A 176 4.32 14.46 -2.41
C HIS A 176 5.10 14.53 -1.11
N LEU A 177 5.05 15.72 -0.50
CA LEU A 177 5.39 15.92 0.90
C LEU A 177 4.11 15.74 1.74
N PHE A 178 3.87 14.54 2.28
CA PHE A 178 2.73 14.20 3.13
C PHE A 178 2.79 14.78 4.56
N ASP A 179 3.45 15.91 4.77
CA ASP A 179 3.66 16.44 6.12
C ASP A 179 2.34 16.67 6.87
N ARG A 180 1.22 16.85 6.16
CA ARG A 180 -0.12 17.03 6.72
C ARG A 180 -0.95 15.75 6.81
N GLU A 181 -0.88 14.90 5.81
CA GLU A 181 -1.68 13.67 5.68
C GLU A 181 -1.24 12.63 6.71
N PHE A 182 0.05 12.61 7.04
CA PHE A 182 0.59 11.73 8.08
C PHE A 182 0.09 12.06 9.48
N VAL A 183 -0.44 13.27 9.73
CA VAL A 183 -0.95 13.66 11.06
C VAL A 183 -2.11 12.78 11.52
N ASP A 184 -2.90 12.24 10.60
CA ASP A 184 -4.06 11.39 10.93
C ASP A 184 -3.76 9.88 10.95
N LEU A 185 -2.58 9.48 10.48
CA LEU A 185 -2.17 8.09 10.47
C LEU A 185 -2.02 7.52 11.91
N PRO A 186 -1.39 8.22 12.88
CA PRO A 186 -1.40 7.81 14.28
C PRO A 186 -2.81 7.55 14.81
N PHE A 187 -3.77 8.43 14.50
CA PHE A 187 -5.15 8.27 14.91
C PHE A 187 -5.79 7.00 14.33
N LEU A 188 -5.62 6.72 13.04
CA LEU A 188 -6.09 5.48 12.42
C LEU A 188 -5.51 4.24 13.11
N LEU A 189 -4.20 4.22 13.34
CA LEU A 189 -3.49 3.08 13.92
C LEU A 189 -3.93 2.83 15.36
N GLN A 190 -3.97 3.87 16.19
CA GLN A 190 -4.40 3.78 17.58
C GLN A 190 -5.88 3.40 17.70
N SER A 191 -6.75 4.04 16.91
CA SER A 191 -8.20 3.76 16.97
C SER A 191 -8.57 2.40 16.40
N SER A 192 -7.74 1.83 15.52
CA SER A 192 -7.92 0.47 15.00
C SER A 192 -7.46 -0.60 16.00
N GLY A 193 -6.53 -0.29 16.91
CA GLY A 193 -6.00 -1.25 17.88
C GLY A 193 -5.30 -2.45 17.23
N CYS A 194 -4.83 -2.29 16.00
CA CYS A 194 -4.27 -3.37 15.20
C CYS A 194 -2.86 -3.77 15.66
N GLN A 195 -2.50 -5.04 15.48
CA GLN A 195 -1.15 -5.56 15.73
C GLN A 195 -0.36 -5.51 14.41
N LEU A 196 0.03 -4.31 13.99
CA LEU A 196 0.71 -4.12 12.71
C LEU A 196 2.08 -4.82 12.71
N GLU A 197 2.33 -5.67 11.72
CA GLU A 197 3.57 -6.45 11.54
C GLU A 197 4.49 -5.79 10.51
N MET A 198 3.91 -5.23 9.45
CA MET A 198 4.63 -4.55 8.38
C MET A 198 4.09 -3.13 8.19
N LEU A 199 5.01 -2.16 8.15
CA LEU A 199 4.73 -0.79 7.79
C LEU A 199 5.62 -0.38 6.60
N GLU A 200 5.00 0.14 5.57
CA GLU A 200 5.66 0.69 4.40
C GLU A 200 5.21 2.14 4.17
N LEU A 201 6.17 3.04 4.06
CA LEU A 201 5.94 4.47 3.89
C LEU A 201 6.74 5.01 2.70
N SER A 202 6.08 5.64 1.75
CA SER A 202 6.72 6.53 0.77
C SER A 202 6.13 7.93 0.84
N GLY A 203 6.88 8.93 0.36
CA GLY A 203 6.55 10.35 0.52
C GLY A 203 6.85 10.87 1.94
N SER A 204 7.20 12.17 2.04
CA SER A 204 7.77 12.88 3.22
C SER A 204 8.11 12.03 4.45
N VAL A 205 9.25 11.35 4.40
CA VAL A 205 9.95 10.96 5.63
C VAL A 205 10.78 12.14 6.20
N THR A 206 10.49 13.35 5.73
CA THR A 206 11.15 14.62 6.10
C THR A 206 10.59 15.22 7.39
N ASN A 207 9.34 14.94 7.76
CA ASN A 207 8.77 15.37 9.03
C ASN A 207 9.14 14.37 10.14
N ARG A 208 10.26 14.66 10.81
CA ARG A 208 10.79 13.86 11.93
C ARG A 208 9.75 13.58 13.02
N ASP A 209 8.99 14.60 13.44
CA ASP A 209 8.04 14.48 14.54
C ASP A 209 6.81 13.66 14.14
N GLY A 210 6.29 13.87 12.93
CA GLY A 210 5.19 13.08 12.38
C GLY A 210 5.56 11.61 12.22
N LEU A 211 6.77 11.32 11.70
CA LEU A 211 7.29 9.96 11.63
C LEU A 211 7.41 9.33 13.01
N LEU A 212 7.96 10.06 13.98
CA LEU A 212 8.11 9.59 15.35
C LEU A 212 6.76 9.22 15.96
N GLU A 213 5.72 10.02 15.73
CA GLU A 213 4.35 9.76 16.20
C GLU A 213 3.74 8.50 15.56
N ILE A 214 3.93 8.33 14.24
CA ILE A 214 3.49 7.14 13.52
C ILE A 214 4.18 5.89 14.09
N LEU A 215 5.50 5.88 14.13
CA LEU A 215 6.27 4.71 14.59
C LEU A 215 5.95 4.38 16.05
N SER A 216 5.73 5.39 16.89
CA SER A 216 5.32 5.22 18.30
C SER A 216 3.93 4.59 18.45
N SER A 217 3.08 4.72 17.43
CA SER A 217 1.73 4.14 17.40
C SER A 217 1.71 2.67 16.99
N VAL A 218 2.82 2.13 16.48
CA VAL A 218 2.92 0.74 15.98
C VAL A 218 4.13 -0.02 16.54
N PRO A 219 4.24 -0.18 17.86
CA PRO A 219 5.39 -0.86 18.50
C PRO A 219 5.52 -2.34 18.14
N THR A 220 4.51 -2.91 17.47
CA THR A 220 4.44 -4.32 17.07
C THR A 220 5.16 -4.60 15.75
N VAL A 221 5.50 -3.56 14.98
CA VAL A 221 6.10 -3.69 13.65
C VAL A 221 7.41 -4.45 13.74
N THR A 222 7.49 -5.50 12.92
CA THR A 222 8.70 -6.30 12.71
C THR A 222 9.41 -5.91 11.42
N TYR A 223 8.66 -5.43 10.43
CA TYR A 223 9.16 -5.08 9.10
C TYR A 223 8.86 -3.61 8.79
N LEU A 224 9.90 -2.79 8.64
CA LEU A 224 9.77 -1.40 8.23
C LEU A 224 10.41 -1.19 6.87
N ARG A 225 9.61 -0.72 5.90
CA ARG A 225 10.08 -0.30 4.57
C ARG A 225 9.89 1.19 4.40
N LEU A 226 10.96 1.88 4.03
CA LEU A 226 10.95 3.32 3.83
C LEU A 226 11.45 3.64 2.44
N TRP A 227 10.63 4.34 1.68
CA TRP A 227 11.01 4.87 0.38
C TRP A 227 11.58 6.27 0.56
N VAL A 228 12.87 6.40 0.28
CA VAL A 228 13.57 7.66 0.47
C VAL A 228 13.59 8.40 -0.86
N MET A 229 12.73 9.41 -0.97
CA MET A 229 12.66 10.25 -2.16
C MET A 229 13.40 11.57 -1.92
N GLN A 230 14.32 11.90 -2.82
CA GLN A 230 14.82 13.25 -3.13
C GLN A 230 15.57 14.09 -2.07
N VAL A 231 15.78 13.64 -0.82
CA VAL A 231 16.58 14.43 0.16
C VAL A 231 17.49 13.56 1.04
N PRO A 232 18.83 13.69 0.92
CA PRO A 232 19.78 12.93 1.73
C PRO A 232 19.62 13.08 3.25
N ALA A 233 19.27 14.28 3.71
CA ALA A 233 19.09 14.57 5.14
C ALA A 233 17.95 13.74 5.78
N ALA A 234 16.93 13.38 5.00
CA ALA A 234 15.78 12.64 5.52
C ALA A 234 16.16 11.26 6.06
N ILE A 235 17.12 10.56 5.42
CA ILE A 235 17.56 9.24 5.91
C ILE A 235 18.27 9.36 7.25
N HIS A 236 19.16 10.34 7.37
CA HIS A 236 19.87 10.56 8.63
C HIS A 236 18.85 10.82 9.75
N ASP A 237 17.85 11.68 9.52
CA ASP A 237 16.78 11.95 10.48
C ASP A 237 15.95 10.71 10.82
N ILE A 238 15.64 9.84 9.85
CA ILE A 238 14.98 8.55 10.09
C ILE A 238 15.80 7.67 11.03
N VAL A 239 17.09 7.49 10.73
CA VAL A 239 17.96 6.62 11.54
C VAL A 239 18.10 7.21 12.93
N LEU A 240 18.22 8.54 13.06
CA LEU A 240 18.18 9.25 14.33
C LEU A 240 16.86 9.05 15.08
N VAL A 241 15.72 9.08 14.40
CA VAL A 241 14.40 8.77 15.00
C VAL A 241 14.39 7.36 15.55
N LEU A 242 14.83 6.36 14.78
CA LEU A 242 14.93 4.97 15.23
C LEU A 242 15.91 4.80 16.41
N LEU A 243 16.96 5.61 16.42
CA LEU A 243 17.97 5.70 17.49
C LEU A 243 17.52 6.48 18.71
N ASN A 244 16.43 7.26 18.65
CA ASN A 244 16.01 8.22 19.69
C ASN A 244 15.46 7.52 20.95
N THR A 245 16.29 6.66 21.50
CA THR A 245 16.23 5.94 22.76
C THR A 245 16.83 6.78 23.89
N LYS A 246 17.70 7.76 23.55
CA LYS A 246 18.58 8.44 24.52
C LYS A 246 17.86 9.42 25.44
N GLU A 247 16.79 10.09 25.00
CA GLU A 247 16.13 11.10 25.86
C GLU A 247 15.13 10.50 26.86
N LYS A 248 14.62 9.28 26.64
CA LYS A 248 13.54 8.70 27.49
C LYS A 248 13.66 7.19 27.76
N GLY A 249 14.74 6.54 27.33
CA GLY A 249 14.95 5.09 27.51
C GLY A 249 13.93 4.21 26.78
N ARG A 250 13.09 4.76 25.91
CA ARG A 250 12.03 4.04 25.21
C ARG A 250 12.45 3.75 23.77
N ILE A 251 12.40 2.48 23.39
CA ILE A 251 12.60 2.05 22.01
C ILE A 251 11.26 2.15 21.31
N ILE A 252 11.23 2.88 20.19
CA ILE A 252 9.99 3.15 19.45
C ILE A 252 9.47 1.86 18.79
N LEU A 253 10.36 1.11 18.14
CA LEU A 253 10.05 -0.17 17.48
C LEU A 253 10.83 -1.31 18.14
N PRO A 254 10.38 -1.81 19.30
CA PRO A 254 11.09 -2.86 20.04
C PRO A 254 11.11 -4.20 19.31
N ARG A 255 10.19 -4.45 18.37
CA ARG A 255 10.11 -5.72 17.61
C ARG A 255 10.70 -5.66 16.20
N LEU A 256 11.28 -4.53 15.81
CA LEU A 256 11.84 -4.36 14.47
C LEU A 256 12.97 -5.36 14.23
N ASN A 257 12.77 -6.26 13.27
CA ASN A 257 13.75 -7.27 12.87
C ASN A 257 14.28 -7.06 11.44
N THR A 258 13.49 -6.38 10.60
CA THR A 258 13.78 -6.16 9.19
C THR A 258 13.61 -4.68 8.87
N LEU A 259 14.67 -4.08 8.34
CA LEU A 259 14.67 -2.70 7.86
C LEU A 259 14.97 -2.69 6.37
N GLU A 260 14.16 -1.99 5.60
CA GLU A 260 14.33 -1.86 4.16
C GLU A 260 14.33 -0.39 3.75
N PHE A 261 15.39 0.01 3.05
CA PHE A 261 15.47 1.31 2.40
C PHE A 261 15.28 1.13 0.91
N CYS A 262 14.29 1.82 0.36
CA CYS A 262 14.07 1.86 -1.08
C CYS A 262 14.56 3.20 -1.62
N LEU A 263 15.58 3.16 -2.48
CA LEU A 263 16.28 4.33 -3.01
C LEU A 263 16.05 4.43 -4.52
N PRO A 264 15.85 5.64 -5.07
CA PRO A 264 15.76 5.87 -6.52
C PRO A 264 17.06 5.47 -7.23
N GLU A 265 18.19 5.92 -6.70
CA GLU A 265 19.49 5.74 -7.34
C GLU A 265 20.54 5.12 -6.40
N PRO A 266 21.53 4.39 -6.94
CA PRO A 266 22.68 3.92 -6.17
C PRO A 266 23.55 5.06 -5.59
N SER A 267 23.48 6.26 -6.15
CA SER A 267 24.18 7.45 -5.63
C SER A 267 23.65 7.87 -4.25
N ASP A 268 22.36 7.60 -4.00
CA ASP A 268 21.65 7.93 -2.77
C ASP A 268 22.09 7.08 -1.57
N PHE A 269 22.90 6.03 -1.76
CA PHE A 269 23.53 5.33 -0.63
C PHE A 269 24.32 6.28 0.29
N ARG A 270 24.88 7.36 -0.27
CA ARG A 270 25.63 8.35 0.50
C ARG A 270 24.75 9.18 1.44
N ALA A 271 23.43 9.19 1.20
CA ALA A 271 22.47 9.79 2.10
C ALA A 271 22.26 8.96 3.38
N VAL A 272 22.45 7.65 3.29
CA VAL A 272 22.35 6.78 4.45
C VAL A 272 23.61 6.98 5.27
N ASP A 273 23.47 7.55 6.47
CA ASP A 273 24.56 7.57 7.42
C ASP A 273 24.79 6.15 7.96
N LEU A 274 25.61 5.39 7.23
CA LEU A 274 25.90 4.00 7.55
C LEU A 274 26.61 3.85 8.89
N ALA A 275 27.34 4.87 9.36
CA ALA A 275 27.97 4.85 10.68
C ALA A 275 26.89 4.89 11.77
N VAL A 276 25.93 5.80 11.64
CA VAL A 276 24.80 5.92 12.56
C VAL A 276 23.90 4.68 12.52
N LEU A 277 23.67 4.09 11.33
CA LEU A 277 22.96 2.81 11.21
C LEU A 277 23.71 1.66 11.89
N THR A 278 25.03 1.61 11.75
CA THR A 278 25.88 0.61 12.41
C THR A 278 25.80 0.74 13.93
N GLU A 279 25.88 1.96 14.45
CA GLU A 279 25.71 2.22 15.88
C GLU A 279 24.33 1.76 16.38
N LEU A 280 23.26 2.02 15.61
CA LEU A 280 21.90 1.54 15.93
C LEU A 280 21.85 0.02 16.06
N VAL A 281 22.36 -0.69 15.05
CA VAL A 281 22.31 -2.16 15.01
C VAL A 281 23.10 -2.75 16.19
N ARG A 282 24.36 -2.32 16.37
CA ARG A 282 25.21 -2.81 17.47
C ARG A 282 24.67 -2.45 18.85
N TRP A 283 24.10 -1.25 19.00
CA TRP A 283 23.46 -0.86 20.25
C TRP A 283 22.29 -1.78 20.57
N ARG A 284 21.42 -2.08 19.60
CA ARG A 284 20.31 -3.03 19.80
C ARG A 284 20.82 -4.42 20.17
N TRP A 285 21.84 -4.92 19.49
CA TRP A 285 22.41 -6.25 19.78
C TRP A 285 22.99 -6.36 21.18
N SER A 286 23.59 -5.28 21.69
CA SER A 286 24.21 -5.25 23.02
C SER A 286 23.24 -4.96 24.16
N HIS A 287 22.13 -4.26 23.91
CA HIS A 287 21.23 -3.79 24.96
C HIS A 287 19.85 -4.46 24.97
N LEU A 288 19.46 -5.13 23.88
CA LEU A 288 18.13 -5.72 23.72
C LEU A 288 18.19 -7.25 23.62
N PRO A 289 17.11 -7.95 24.00
CA PRO A 289 17.04 -9.39 23.82
C PRO A 289 17.01 -9.75 22.33
N ALA A 290 17.37 -11.00 22.00
CA ALA A 290 17.60 -11.44 20.63
C ALA A 290 16.39 -11.26 19.71
N GLU A 291 15.17 -11.39 20.22
CA GLU A 291 13.93 -11.15 19.49
C GLU A 291 13.71 -9.69 19.05
N SER A 292 14.48 -8.76 19.60
CA SER A 292 14.45 -7.33 19.30
C SER A 292 15.60 -6.88 18.41
N HIS A 293 16.44 -7.81 17.95
CA HIS A 293 17.56 -7.53 17.07
C HIS A 293 17.10 -7.21 15.67
N ILE A 294 17.74 -6.23 15.03
CA ILE A 294 17.64 -6.06 13.58
C ILE A 294 18.55 -7.12 12.98
N LEU A 295 17.96 -8.04 12.21
CA LEU A 295 18.64 -9.19 11.63
C LEU A 295 18.76 -9.06 10.11
N ARG A 296 17.93 -8.22 9.48
CA ARG A 296 17.86 -8.07 8.03
C ARG A 296 17.88 -6.60 7.65
N LEU A 297 18.80 -6.25 6.75
CA LEU A 297 18.86 -4.96 6.09
C LEU A 297 18.71 -5.17 4.59
N TYR A 298 17.60 -4.69 4.06
CA TYR A 298 17.32 -4.69 2.63
C TYR A 298 17.56 -3.31 2.04
N ILE A 299 18.17 -3.28 0.87
CA ILE A 299 18.32 -2.06 0.08
C ILE A 299 17.75 -2.33 -1.30
N ALA A 300 16.62 -1.71 -1.59
CA ALA A 300 15.92 -1.84 -2.85
C ALA A 300 16.25 -0.63 -3.72
N LEU A 301 16.62 -0.84 -4.98
CA LEU A 301 17.02 0.21 -5.91
C LEU A 301 16.06 0.27 -7.09
N TRP A 302 15.57 1.46 -7.45
CA TRP A 302 14.67 1.61 -8.60
C TRP A 302 15.40 1.37 -9.91
N THR A 303 16.55 2.02 -10.05
CA THR A 303 17.40 1.79 -11.21
C THR A 303 18.19 0.50 -11.00
N PRO A 304 18.32 -0.35 -12.04
CA PRO A 304 19.16 -1.53 -11.98
C PRO A 304 20.53 -1.13 -11.47
N TYR A 305 21.04 -1.90 -10.52
CA TYR A 305 22.42 -1.73 -10.08
C TYR A 305 23.34 -2.18 -11.21
N VAL A 306 23.60 -1.30 -12.17
CA VAL A 306 24.50 -1.59 -13.28
C VAL A 306 25.91 -1.63 -12.72
N THR A 307 26.39 -2.86 -12.53
CA THR A 307 27.81 -3.12 -12.35
C THR A 307 28.52 -2.65 -13.62
N ASP A 308 29.57 -1.84 -13.48
CA ASP A 308 30.62 -1.64 -14.49
C ASP A 308 30.94 -2.98 -15.20
N GLU A 309 31.39 -2.97 -16.45
CA GLU A 309 31.88 -4.15 -17.20
C GLU A 309 32.85 -5.06 -16.40
N ARG A 310 33.43 -4.57 -15.28
CA ARG A 310 34.24 -5.29 -14.30
C ARG A 310 33.47 -6.01 -13.17
N GLY A 311 32.15 -5.93 -13.17
CA GLY A 311 31.24 -6.94 -12.59
C GLY A 311 30.89 -6.85 -11.11
N ILE A 312 31.58 -6.11 -10.23
CA ILE A 312 31.19 -6.05 -8.81
C ILE A 312 31.56 -4.69 -8.23
N ARG A 313 30.56 -3.85 -7.90
CA ARG A 313 30.78 -2.82 -6.88
C ARG A 313 30.65 -3.53 -5.53
N SER A 314 31.74 -3.51 -4.76
CA SER A 314 31.74 -4.02 -3.39
C SER A 314 30.72 -3.23 -2.56
N LEU A 315 30.12 -3.90 -1.58
CA LEU A 315 29.34 -3.18 -0.57
C LEU A 315 30.24 -2.12 0.08
N PRO A 316 29.69 -0.98 0.55
CA PRO A 316 30.41 -0.13 1.47
C PRO A 316 31.07 -1.00 2.57
N PRO A 317 32.37 -0.86 2.86
CA PRO A 317 33.08 -1.78 3.78
C PRO A 317 32.40 -1.94 5.14
N ILE A 318 31.72 -0.89 5.61
CA ILE A 318 30.95 -0.90 6.85
C ILE A 318 29.76 -1.88 6.82
N LEU A 319 29.12 -2.07 5.66
CA LEU A 319 28.07 -3.08 5.48
C LEU A 319 28.67 -4.49 5.44
N GLU A 320 29.86 -4.66 4.86
CA GLU A 320 30.57 -5.95 4.90
C GLU A 320 30.88 -6.36 6.34
N THR A 321 31.39 -5.43 7.15
CA THR A 321 31.63 -5.66 8.59
C THR A 321 30.35 -6.05 9.33
N LEU A 322 29.23 -5.34 9.12
CA LEU A 322 27.95 -5.70 9.74
C LEU A 322 27.47 -7.09 9.31
N ASN A 323 27.70 -7.46 8.06
CA ASN A 323 27.34 -8.78 7.54
C ASN A 323 28.18 -9.89 8.18
N GLU A 324 29.48 -9.66 8.39
CA GLU A 324 30.36 -10.56 9.16
C GLU A 324 29.93 -10.68 10.63
N GLU A 325 29.38 -9.62 11.21
CA GLU A 325 28.81 -9.62 12.57
C GLU A 325 27.43 -10.29 12.66
N GLY A 326 26.85 -10.73 11.52
CA GLY A 326 25.62 -11.53 11.46
C GLY A 326 24.39 -10.81 10.93
N LEU A 327 24.49 -9.54 10.49
CA LEU A 327 23.39 -8.84 9.83
C LEU A 327 23.21 -9.38 8.40
N GLN A 328 22.03 -9.90 8.07
CA GLN A 328 21.74 -10.33 6.70
C GLN A 328 21.50 -9.11 5.81
N ILE A 329 22.43 -8.83 4.91
CA ILE A 329 22.31 -7.70 3.97
C ILE A 329 21.94 -8.22 2.59
N SER A 330 20.95 -7.62 1.94
CA SER A 330 20.65 -7.92 0.53
C SER A 330 20.29 -6.66 -0.23
N ILE A 331 20.94 -6.48 -1.38
CA ILE A 331 20.64 -5.43 -2.35
C ILE A 331 19.84 -6.06 -3.49
N HIS A 332 18.71 -5.46 -3.85
CA HIS A 332 17.90 -5.91 -4.97
C HIS A 332 17.42 -4.73 -5.81
N SER A 333 17.20 -4.99 -7.10
CA SER A 333 16.46 -4.05 -7.95
C SER A 333 14.98 -4.19 -7.62
N CYS A 334 14.26 -3.09 -7.46
CA CYS A 334 12.82 -3.10 -7.61
C CYS A 334 12.54 -3.49 -9.06
N GLU A 335 12.05 -4.69 -9.31
CA GLU A 335 11.57 -5.02 -10.66
C GLU A 335 10.44 -4.04 -11.02
N GLU A 336 10.60 -3.33 -12.14
CA GLU A 336 9.54 -2.54 -12.76
C GLU A 336 8.32 -3.47 -12.95
N GLY A 337 7.26 -3.22 -12.20
CA GLY A 337 6.05 -4.05 -12.20
C GLY A 337 5.57 -4.54 -10.84
N VAL A 338 6.36 -4.41 -9.75
CA VAL A 338 5.82 -4.57 -8.38
C VAL A 338 4.87 -3.41 -8.02
N TRP A 339 5.03 -2.28 -8.70
CA TRP A 339 4.27 -1.04 -8.49
C TRP A 339 2.96 -0.96 -9.26
N GLU A 340 2.78 -1.83 -10.26
CA GLU A 340 1.65 -1.83 -11.21
C GLU A 340 0.75 -3.06 -11.04
N ARG A 341 0.97 -3.89 -10.01
CA ARG A 341 0.22 -5.13 -9.76
C ARG A 341 -0.63 -5.11 -8.51
#